data_AF-A0A946SR42-F1
#
_entry.id   AF-A0A946SR42-F1
#
_cell.length_a   1.000
_cell.length_b   1.000
_cell.length_c   1.000
_cell.angle_alpha   90.00
_cell.angle_beta   90.00
_cell.angle_gamma   90.00
#
_symmetry.space_group_name_H-M   'P 1'
#
loop_
_entity.id
_entity.type
_entity.pdbx_description
1 polymer ?
#
loop_
_entity_poly.entity_id
_entity_poly.type
_entity_poly.pdbx_seq_one_letter_code
_entity_poly.pdbx_strand_id
1 'polypeptide(L)'
;MLDRAQLVDEVREYVRQFVANPQQADRSLLGSAWEGLDNLLEYDDWSPEEARTALDVCVHIGRQDRGNDILRRYLTQRLSVEAEAWARWNLTDGYALCRECESAVKEHRRFLAWARASLPPHRWAWVFMDGTQANCWIQQDVAQDWIAIFRELTTVVPAVEANREDRFQLLRTAGRVFGELHQTQGVEAAVAKMRALAGECETGEAALRIQMEAAIVELNLYEKVGPGARLRASARATLSELDARTCDPETADAPALRLFASLYHNAGAPLYRAKEYGLAVTFLRRSMQYGGGNAHTYGWLSACLHATGGDHGEVLSLLREAAWRDYKGGNLWSRYRRKLPEFADVAEDPEFAAAASLPQQADPTR
;
A
#
# COMPACT_ATOMS: atom_id res chain seq x y z
N MET A 1 -34.36 2.40 -9.12
CA MET A 1 -33.97 2.77 -7.75
C MET A 1 -33.78 1.47 -7.00
N LEU A 2 -32.55 1.19 -6.55
CA LEU A 2 -32.22 -0.09 -5.90
C LEU A 2 -32.74 -0.11 -4.47
N ASP A 3 -33.26 -1.25 -4.02
CA ASP A 3 -33.47 -1.49 -2.59
C ASP A 3 -32.15 -1.85 -1.87
N ARG A 4 -32.19 -1.97 -0.54
CA ARG A 4 -31.00 -2.24 0.30
C ARG A 4 -30.27 -3.53 -0.11
N ALA A 5 -31.02 -4.60 -0.42
CA ALA A 5 -30.44 -5.88 -0.78
C ALA A 5 -29.82 -5.85 -2.18
N GLN A 6 -30.52 -5.24 -3.14
CA GLN A 6 -30.03 -5.06 -4.50
C GLN A 6 -28.73 -4.25 -4.54
N LEU A 7 -28.65 -3.17 -3.75
CA LEU A 7 -27.42 -2.36 -3.65
C LEU A 7 -26.23 -3.19 -3.15
N VAL A 8 -26.44 -4.00 -2.09
CA VAL A 8 -25.38 -4.88 -1.54
C VAL A 8 -24.93 -5.90 -2.58
N ASP A 9 -25.86 -6.53 -3.31
CA ASP A 9 -25.54 -7.55 -4.31
C ASP A 9 -24.80 -6.97 -5.52
N GLU A 10 -25.22 -5.81 -6.04
CA GLU A 10 -24.53 -5.15 -7.17
C GLU A 10 -23.09 -4.76 -6.81
N VAL A 11 -22.87 -4.19 -5.63
CA VAL A 11 -21.53 -3.80 -5.17
C VAL A 11 -20.67 -5.03 -4.93
N ARG A 12 -21.21 -6.09 -4.32
CA ARG A 12 -20.47 -7.33 -4.10
C ARG A 12 -20.04 -7.97 -5.42
N GLU A 13 -20.93 -7.97 -6.41
CA GLU A 13 -20.62 -8.48 -7.74
C GLU A 13 -19.56 -7.63 -8.44
N TYR A 14 -19.67 -6.30 -8.38
CA TYR A 14 -18.64 -5.40 -8.88
C TYR A 14 -17.28 -5.66 -8.22
N VAL A 15 -17.22 -5.72 -6.89
CA VAL A 15 -15.97 -5.97 -6.14
C VAL A 15 -15.38 -7.33 -6.51
N ARG A 16 -16.21 -8.37 -6.66
CA ARG A 16 -15.77 -9.70 -7.13
C ARG A 16 -15.13 -9.62 -8.51
N GLN A 17 -15.76 -8.93 -9.46
CA GLN A 17 -15.21 -8.72 -10.80
C GLN A 17 -13.93 -7.89 -10.77
N PHE A 18 -13.89 -6.83 -9.96
CA PHE A 18 -12.74 -5.96 -9.80
C PHE A 18 -11.54 -6.69 -9.22
N VAL A 19 -11.73 -7.50 -8.19
CA VAL A 19 -10.65 -8.33 -7.60
C VAL A 19 -10.13 -9.35 -8.61
N ALA A 20 -11.00 -9.92 -9.45
CA ALA A 20 -10.59 -10.87 -10.49
C ALA A 20 -9.84 -10.18 -11.65
N ASN A 21 -10.39 -9.08 -12.17
CA ASN A 21 -9.78 -8.29 -13.23
C ASN A 21 -10.34 -6.84 -13.22
N PRO A 22 -9.59 -5.87 -12.65
CA PRO A 22 -10.03 -4.47 -12.56
C PRO A 22 -10.40 -3.82 -13.90
N GLN A 23 -9.81 -4.28 -15.00
CA GLN A 23 -10.02 -3.73 -16.34
C GLN A 23 -11.30 -4.25 -17.01
N GLN A 24 -11.77 -5.43 -16.60
CA GLN A 24 -12.99 -6.06 -17.14
C GLN A 24 -14.19 -5.93 -16.20
N ALA A 25 -13.99 -5.37 -15.01
CA ALA A 25 -15.07 -5.15 -14.07
C ALA A 25 -16.13 -4.20 -14.65
N ASP A 26 -17.40 -4.62 -14.58
CA ASP A 26 -18.53 -3.87 -15.09
C ASP A 26 -18.78 -2.63 -14.25
N ARG A 27 -18.28 -1.49 -14.72
CA ARG A 27 -18.43 -0.21 -14.03
C ARG A 27 -19.87 0.29 -13.98
N SER A 28 -20.79 -0.27 -14.78
CA SER A 28 -22.20 0.12 -14.71
C SER A 28 -22.84 -0.29 -13.37
N LEU A 29 -22.41 -1.42 -12.79
CA LEU A 29 -22.81 -1.85 -11.45
C LEU A 29 -22.43 -0.82 -10.39
N LEU A 30 -21.20 -0.28 -10.48
CA LEU A 30 -20.73 0.76 -9.56
C LEU A 30 -21.47 2.09 -9.76
N GLY A 31 -21.81 2.45 -11.00
CA GLY A 31 -22.62 3.63 -11.31
C GLY A 31 -24.04 3.54 -10.73
N SER A 32 -24.70 2.40 -10.95
CA SER A 32 -26.01 2.08 -10.37
C SER A 32 -25.98 2.12 -8.84
N ALA A 33 -24.95 1.51 -8.24
CA ALA A 33 -24.76 1.54 -6.79
C ALA A 33 -24.52 2.95 -6.24
N TRP A 34 -23.80 3.81 -6.97
CA TRP A 34 -23.59 5.21 -6.59
C TRP A 34 -24.91 6.00 -6.55
N GLU A 35 -25.77 5.82 -7.55
CA GLU A 35 -27.11 6.43 -7.56
C GLU A 35 -28.02 5.85 -6.47
N GLY A 36 -27.88 4.55 -6.18
CA GLY A 36 -28.61 3.87 -5.12
C GLY A 36 -28.18 4.25 -3.70
N LEU A 37 -26.96 4.79 -3.54
CA LEU A 37 -26.38 5.11 -2.23
C LEU A 37 -27.21 6.14 -1.45
N ASP A 38 -27.75 7.16 -2.12
CA ASP A 38 -28.59 8.18 -1.45
C ASP A 38 -29.80 7.54 -0.74
N ASN A 39 -30.42 6.52 -1.34
CA ASN A 39 -31.55 5.81 -0.73
C ASN A 39 -31.13 5.02 0.51
N LEU A 40 -29.95 4.38 0.49
CA LEU A 40 -29.42 3.71 1.67
C LEU A 40 -29.17 4.71 2.81
N LEU A 41 -28.78 5.93 2.45
CA LEU A 41 -28.54 7.01 3.41
C LEU A 41 -29.82 7.67 3.94
N GLU A 42 -31.01 7.35 3.43
CA GLU A 42 -32.26 7.84 4.04
C GLU A 42 -32.58 7.12 5.36
N TYR A 43 -32.06 5.91 5.55
CA TYR A 43 -32.27 5.12 6.78
C TYR A 43 -31.41 5.62 7.94
N ASP A 44 -31.96 5.54 9.16
CA ASP A 44 -31.27 5.91 10.39
C ASP A 44 -30.42 4.78 10.99
N ASP A 45 -30.71 3.53 10.61
CA ASP A 45 -30.04 2.33 11.08
C ASP A 45 -29.45 1.47 9.95
N TRP A 46 -28.18 1.12 10.10
CA TRP A 46 -27.45 0.32 9.11
C TRP A 46 -26.87 -0.93 9.75
N SER A 47 -26.97 -2.04 9.04
CA SER A 47 -26.20 -3.24 9.36
C SER A 47 -24.72 -3.00 9.06
N PRO A 48 -23.80 -3.81 9.65
CA PRO A 48 -22.38 -3.77 9.30
C PRO A 48 -22.11 -4.02 7.81
N GLU A 49 -22.95 -4.82 7.16
CA GLU A 49 -22.83 -5.11 5.73
C GLU A 49 -23.14 -3.88 4.88
N GLU A 50 -24.24 -3.19 5.17
CA GLU A 50 -24.62 -1.99 4.43
C GLU A 50 -23.62 -0.84 4.61
N ALA A 51 -23.09 -0.66 5.83
CA ALA A 51 -22.05 0.34 6.07
C ALA A 51 -20.77 0.04 5.28
N ARG A 52 -20.40 -1.25 5.13
CA ARG A 52 -19.28 -1.70 4.30
C ARG A 52 -19.54 -1.47 2.82
N THR A 53 -20.70 -1.89 2.33
CA THR A 53 -21.15 -1.65 0.95
C THR A 53 -21.11 -0.16 0.60
N ALA A 54 -21.64 0.69 1.47
CA ALA A 54 -21.63 2.14 1.30
C ALA A 54 -20.21 2.73 1.21
N LEU A 55 -19.30 2.22 2.04
CA LEU A 55 -17.88 2.60 2.00
C LEU A 55 -17.20 2.11 0.72
N ASP A 56 -17.42 0.86 0.31
CA ASP A 56 -16.83 0.27 -0.90
C ASP A 56 -17.21 1.07 -2.16
N VAL A 57 -18.48 1.46 -2.28
CA VAL A 57 -18.94 2.36 -3.35
C VAL A 57 -18.13 3.65 -3.37
N CYS A 58 -17.97 4.29 -2.20
CA CYS A 58 -17.23 5.55 -2.09
C CYS A 58 -15.74 5.38 -2.43
N VAL A 59 -15.10 4.29 -2.01
CA VAL A 59 -13.70 3.97 -2.31
C VAL A 59 -13.50 3.79 -3.82
N HIS A 60 -14.35 3.00 -4.46
CA HIS A 60 -14.21 2.69 -5.88
C HIS A 60 -14.59 3.85 -6.81
N ILE A 61 -15.51 4.72 -6.41
CA ILE A 61 -15.83 5.98 -7.11
C ILE A 61 -14.78 7.08 -6.83
N GLY A 62 -13.95 6.93 -5.80
CA GLY A 62 -12.94 7.92 -5.41
C GLY A 62 -13.50 9.10 -4.60
N ARG A 63 -14.62 8.89 -3.90
CA ARG A 63 -15.29 9.86 -3.02
C ARG A 63 -15.11 9.51 -1.55
N GLN A 64 -13.86 9.42 -1.13
CA GLN A 64 -13.47 9.08 0.24
C GLN A 64 -14.04 10.07 1.28
N ASP A 65 -14.20 11.34 0.89
CA ASP A 65 -14.86 12.38 1.70
C ASP A 65 -16.27 11.94 2.14
N ARG A 66 -17.05 11.43 1.19
CA ARG A 66 -18.40 10.91 1.44
C ARG A 66 -18.36 9.62 2.28
N GLY A 67 -17.36 8.76 2.05
CA GLY A 67 -17.12 7.60 2.89
C GLY A 67 -16.91 7.96 4.37
N ASN A 68 -16.17 9.05 4.65
CA ASN A 68 -15.95 9.53 6.00
C ASN A 68 -17.25 10.04 6.65
N ASP A 69 -18.12 10.72 5.90
CA ASP A 69 -19.44 11.17 6.38
C ASP A 69 -20.32 9.99 6.80
N ILE A 70 -20.33 8.95 5.98
CA ILE A 70 -21.07 7.72 6.23
C ILE A 70 -20.54 7.04 7.50
N LEU A 71 -19.24 6.85 7.63
CA LEU A 71 -18.64 6.24 8.81
C LEU A 71 -18.91 7.05 10.09
N ARG A 72 -18.89 8.39 10.02
CA ARG A 72 -19.25 9.26 11.15
C ARG A 72 -20.69 9.05 11.59
N ARG A 73 -21.65 8.95 10.65
CA ARG A 73 -23.05 8.65 10.97
C ARG A 73 -23.22 7.23 11.49
N TYR A 74 -22.51 6.26 10.93
CA TYR A 74 -22.57 4.88 11.40
C TYR A 74 -22.11 4.74 12.85
N LEU A 75 -21.06 5.47 13.23
CA LEU A 75 -20.52 5.52 14.59
C LEU A 75 -21.42 6.23 15.62
N THR A 76 -22.54 6.85 15.23
CA THR A 76 -23.53 7.39 16.19
C THR A 76 -24.52 6.32 16.66
N GLN A 77 -24.60 5.18 15.96
CA GLN A 77 -25.47 4.07 16.30
C GLN A 77 -24.86 3.20 17.42
N ARG A 78 -25.69 2.39 18.07
CA ARG A 78 -25.18 1.38 19.00
C ARG A 78 -24.62 0.19 18.21
N LEU A 79 -23.29 0.10 18.14
CA LEU A 79 -22.61 -0.93 17.36
C LEU A 79 -22.11 -2.10 18.24
N SER A 80 -21.85 -3.23 17.60
CA SER A 80 -21.03 -4.28 18.20
C SER A 80 -19.57 -3.82 18.27
N VAL A 81 -18.78 -4.42 19.17
CA VAL A 81 -17.35 -4.11 19.30
C VAL A 81 -16.61 -4.27 17.97
N GLU A 82 -16.90 -5.31 17.19
CA GLU A 82 -16.24 -5.52 15.89
C GLU A 82 -16.66 -4.48 14.84
N ALA A 83 -17.94 -4.09 14.81
CA ALA A 83 -18.42 -3.10 13.85
C ALA A 83 -17.85 -1.71 14.16
N GLU A 84 -17.78 -1.32 15.43
CA GLU A 84 -17.18 -0.05 15.84
C GLU A 84 -15.67 -0.05 15.60
N ALA A 85 -14.96 -1.13 15.93
CA ALA A 85 -13.55 -1.30 15.62
C ALA A 85 -13.28 -1.07 14.13
N TRP A 86 -14.01 -1.79 13.27
CA TRP A 86 -13.89 -1.66 11.81
C TRP A 86 -14.15 -0.22 11.35
N ALA A 87 -15.22 0.41 11.83
CA ALA A 87 -15.60 1.75 11.39
C ALA A 87 -14.57 2.82 11.82
N ARG A 88 -14.03 2.74 13.04
CA ARG A 88 -12.99 3.66 13.54
C ARG A 88 -11.67 3.52 12.77
N TRP A 89 -11.28 2.28 12.45
CA TRP A 89 -10.08 2.03 11.65
C TRP A 89 -10.23 2.67 10.26
N ASN A 90 -11.36 2.41 9.57
CA ASN A 90 -11.62 2.96 8.24
C ASN A 90 -11.82 4.47 8.23
N LEU A 91 -12.37 5.06 9.30
CA LEU A 91 -12.50 6.52 9.40
C LEU A 91 -11.14 7.19 9.56
N THR A 92 -10.24 6.58 10.35
CA THR A 92 -8.85 7.06 10.49
C THR A 92 -8.12 6.99 9.15
N ASP A 93 -8.25 5.86 8.44
CA ASP A 93 -7.65 5.68 7.12
C ASP A 93 -8.24 6.64 6.08
N GLY A 94 -9.56 6.81 6.07
CA GLY A 94 -10.25 7.71 5.17
C GLY A 94 -9.83 9.17 5.33
N TYR A 95 -9.64 9.65 6.57
CA TYR A 95 -9.04 10.97 6.80
C TYR A 95 -7.60 11.05 6.28
N ALA A 96 -6.80 10.01 6.48
CA ALA A 96 -5.42 9.97 6.01
C ALA A 96 -5.33 10.00 4.47
N LEU A 97 -6.19 9.24 3.78
CA LEU A 97 -6.29 9.20 2.32
C LEU A 97 -6.76 10.55 1.73
N CYS A 98 -7.68 11.24 2.42
CA CYS A 98 -8.09 12.62 2.11
C CYS A 98 -7.04 13.68 2.45
N ARG A 99 -5.92 13.30 3.07
CA ARG A 99 -4.87 14.20 3.61
C ARG A 99 -5.37 15.15 4.71
N GLU A 100 -6.48 14.82 5.36
CA GLU A 100 -7.00 15.52 6.54
C GLU A 100 -6.24 15.07 7.79
N CYS A 101 -4.94 15.38 7.84
CA CYS A 101 -4.03 14.78 8.82
C CYS A 101 -4.38 15.11 10.27
N GLU A 102 -4.90 16.31 10.55
CA GLU A 102 -5.38 16.69 11.88
C GLU A 102 -6.55 15.80 12.32
N SER A 103 -7.55 15.62 11.46
CA SER A 103 -8.71 14.74 11.68
C SER A 103 -8.27 13.29 11.88
N ALA A 104 -7.35 12.81 11.04
CA ALA A 104 -6.80 11.46 11.14
C ALA A 104 -6.13 11.23 12.50
N VAL A 105 -5.23 12.12 12.94
CA VAL A 105 -4.55 11.99 14.24
C VAL A 105 -5.54 12.05 15.40
N LYS A 106 -6.54 12.94 15.33
CA LYS A 106 -7.57 13.07 16.37
C LYS A 106 -8.42 11.80 16.48
N GLU A 107 -8.86 11.24 15.36
CA GLU A 107 -9.63 10.00 15.37
C GLU A 107 -8.79 8.80 15.78
N HIS A 108 -7.52 8.72 15.34
CA HIS A 108 -6.60 7.67 15.74
C HIS A 108 -6.41 7.64 17.28
N ARG A 109 -6.26 8.82 17.93
CA ARG A 109 -6.21 8.92 19.40
C ARG A 109 -7.49 8.44 20.07
N ARG A 110 -8.65 8.81 19.53
CA ARG A 110 -9.97 8.36 20.04
C ARG A 110 -10.13 6.85 19.90
N PHE A 111 -9.72 6.31 18.75
CA PHE A 111 -9.77 4.90 18.48
C PHE A 111 -8.87 4.10 19.42
N LEU A 112 -7.66 4.58 19.72
CA LEU A 112 -6.79 3.96 20.73
C LEU A 112 -7.44 3.94 22.12
N ALA A 113 -8.00 5.07 22.55
CA ALA A 113 -8.63 5.18 23.85
C ALA A 113 -9.82 4.22 23.97
N TRP A 114 -10.65 4.15 22.93
CA TRP A 114 -11.75 3.18 22.84
C TRP A 114 -11.23 1.74 22.82
N ALA A 115 -10.20 1.43 22.03
CA ALA A 115 -9.64 0.08 21.94
C ALA A 115 -9.08 -0.41 23.28
N ARG A 116 -8.47 0.47 24.08
CA ARG A 116 -8.01 0.15 25.44
C ARG A 116 -9.16 -0.19 26.40
N ALA A 117 -10.32 0.42 26.20
CA ALA A 117 -11.51 0.18 27.02
C ALA A 117 -12.31 -1.05 26.56
N SER A 118 -12.29 -1.35 25.26
CA SER A 118 -13.24 -2.28 24.63
C SER A 118 -12.60 -3.54 24.03
N LEU A 119 -11.30 -3.53 23.70
CA LEU A 119 -10.59 -4.64 23.06
C LEU A 119 -9.56 -5.27 24.01
N PRO A 120 -9.32 -6.59 23.89
CA PRO A 120 -8.24 -7.25 24.64
C PRO A 120 -6.86 -6.73 24.17
N PRO A 121 -5.84 -6.69 25.06
CA PRO A 121 -4.53 -6.11 24.76
C PRO A 121 -3.83 -6.67 23.52
N HIS A 122 -4.05 -7.95 23.20
CA HIS A 122 -3.43 -8.58 22.03
C HIS A 122 -3.88 -7.95 20.69
N ARG A 123 -4.99 -7.18 20.67
CA ARG A 123 -5.49 -6.48 19.47
C ARG A 123 -5.06 -5.01 19.37
N TRP A 124 -4.33 -4.47 20.35
CA TRP A 124 -3.98 -3.04 20.33
C TRP A 124 -2.95 -2.69 19.24
N ALA A 125 -2.13 -3.66 18.80
CA ALA A 125 -1.19 -3.44 17.68
C ALA A 125 -1.92 -3.10 16.37
N TRP A 126 -3.07 -3.72 16.11
CA TRP A 126 -3.90 -3.51 14.92
C TRP A 126 -4.33 -2.04 14.73
N VAL A 127 -4.53 -1.32 15.84
CA VAL A 127 -4.93 0.10 15.83
C VAL A 127 -3.85 0.96 15.18
N PHE A 128 -2.57 0.68 15.44
CA PHE A 128 -1.42 1.55 15.08
C PHE A 128 -0.56 1.02 13.93
N MET A 129 -0.98 -0.04 13.26
CA MET A 129 -0.12 -0.76 12.33
C MET A 129 -0.03 -0.15 10.92
N ASP A 130 -0.87 0.82 10.58
CA ASP A 130 -0.96 1.36 9.22
C ASP A 130 -0.02 2.55 8.95
N GLY A 131 0.75 2.46 7.86
CA GLY A 131 1.76 3.44 7.48
C GLY A 131 1.19 4.72 6.84
N THR A 132 0.01 4.67 6.23
CA THR A 132 -0.69 5.85 5.70
C THR A 132 -1.20 6.72 6.84
N GLN A 133 -1.81 6.09 7.85
CA GLN A 133 -2.25 6.77 9.07
C GLN A 133 -1.06 7.34 9.86
N ALA A 134 0.02 6.58 10.02
CA ALA A 134 1.24 7.05 10.71
C ALA A 134 1.87 8.28 10.03
N ASN A 135 1.76 8.40 8.70
CA ASN A 135 2.25 9.55 7.96
C ASN A 135 1.57 10.87 8.36
N CYS A 136 0.31 10.82 8.79
CA CYS A 136 -0.39 12.01 9.30
C CYS A 136 0.26 12.53 10.59
N TRP A 137 0.76 11.66 11.47
CA TRP A 137 1.46 12.07 12.69
C TRP A 137 2.76 12.81 12.40
N ILE A 138 3.47 12.41 11.34
CA ILE A 138 4.67 13.11 10.84
C ILE A 138 4.29 14.48 10.28
N GLN A 139 3.26 14.54 9.42
CA GLN A 139 2.84 15.81 8.79
C GLN A 139 2.29 16.83 9.79
N GLN A 140 1.78 16.38 10.92
CA GLN A 140 1.28 17.23 12.01
C GLN A 140 2.35 17.54 13.07
N ASP A 141 3.61 17.19 12.83
CA ASP A 141 4.74 17.41 13.75
C ASP A 141 4.53 16.83 15.16
N VAL A 142 3.79 15.71 15.26
CA VAL A 142 3.48 15.00 16.51
C VAL A 142 3.96 13.55 16.48
N ALA A 143 4.92 13.23 15.63
CA ALA A 143 5.43 11.86 15.49
C ALA A 143 6.11 11.32 16.76
N GLN A 144 6.58 12.19 17.66
CA GLN A 144 7.12 11.75 18.95
C GLN A 144 6.05 11.10 19.85
N ASP A 145 4.81 11.57 19.80
CA ASP A 145 3.69 10.93 20.50
C ASP A 145 3.41 9.55 19.93
N TRP A 146 3.44 9.42 18.60
CA TRP A 146 3.29 8.14 17.92
C TRP A 146 4.39 7.16 18.35
N ILE A 147 5.64 7.62 18.43
CA ILE A 147 6.78 6.82 18.89
C ILE A 147 6.61 6.38 20.35
N ALA A 148 6.11 7.25 21.22
CA ALA A 148 5.83 6.91 22.61
C ALA A 148 4.79 5.78 22.71
N ILE A 149 3.69 5.88 21.93
CA ILE A 149 2.66 4.85 21.84
C ILE A 149 3.23 3.54 21.28
N PHE A 150 4.03 3.60 20.21
CA PHE A 150 4.68 2.43 19.63
C PHE A 150 5.56 1.68 20.66
N ARG A 151 6.37 2.42 21.43
CA ARG A 151 7.22 1.84 22.49
C ARG A 151 6.38 1.18 23.59
N GLU A 152 5.28 1.81 23.98
CA GLU A 152 4.32 1.23 24.92
C GLU A 152 3.73 -0.07 24.36
N LEU A 153 3.14 -0.02 23.17
CA LEU A 153 2.47 -1.15 22.53
C LEU A 153 3.42 -2.35 22.35
N THR A 154 4.66 -2.11 21.91
CA THR A 154 5.66 -3.18 21.75
C THR A 154 6.17 -3.78 23.07
N THR A 155 5.76 -3.20 24.21
CA THR A 155 6.07 -3.70 25.56
C THR A 155 4.86 -4.41 26.18
N VAL A 156 3.65 -3.85 26.03
CA VAL A 156 2.45 -4.32 26.74
C VAL A 156 1.59 -5.29 25.94
N VAL A 157 1.68 -5.28 24.60
CA VAL A 157 0.91 -6.20 23.76
C VAL A 157 1.51 -7.60 23.87
N PRO A 158 0.77 -8.61 24.39
CA PRO A 158 1.29 -9.96 24.51
C PRO A 158 1.53 -10.56 23.12
N ALA A 159 2.63 -11.30 22.98
CA ALA A 159 2.94 -12.05 21.77
C ALA A 159 2.06 -13.31 21.71
N VAL A 160 1.13 -13.33 20.76
CA VAL A 160 0.32 -14.51 20.44
C VAL A 160 0.31 -14.74 18.93
N GLU A 161 -0.02 -15.95 18.49
CA GLU A 161 -0.08 -16.25 17.07
C GLU A 161 -1.07 -15.35 16.33
N ALA A 162 -2.25 -15.15 16.91
CA ALA A 162 -3.35 -14.38 16.32
C ALA A 162 -3.00 -12.91 16.02
N ASN A 163 -1.98 -12.32 16.66
CA ASN A 163 -1.56 -10.92 16.44
C ASN A 163 -0.18 -10.80 15.79
N ARG A 164 0.39 -11.90 15.29
CA ARG A 164 1.73 -11.89 14.66
C ARG A 164 1.77 -10.93 13.47
N GLU A 165 0.73 -10.92 12.63
CA GLU A 165 0.66 -10.00 11.49
C GLU A 165 0.53 -8.54 11.92
N ASP A 166 -0.32 -8.23 12.91
CA ASP A 166 -0.48 -6.87 13.42
C ASP A 166 0.83 -6.33 14.02
N ARG A 167 1.56 -7.18 14.78
CA ARG A 167 2.88 -6.84 15.32
C ARG A 167 3.90 -6.63 14.19
N PHE A 168 3.88 -7.46 13.15
CA PHE A 168 4.73 -7.28 11.97
C PHE A 168 4.46 -5.94 11.28
N GLN A 169 3.19 -5.62 10.99
CA GLN A 169 2.80 -4.38 10.33
C GLN A 169 3.14 -3.15 11.18
N LEU A 170 2.94 -3.21 12.50
CA LEU A 170 3.35 -2.15 13.42
C LEU A 170 4.85 -1.89 13.38
N LEU A 171 5.68 -2.94 13.36
CA LEU A 171 7.14 -2.81 13.25
C LEU A 171 7.57 -2.26 11.88
N ARG A 172 6.94 -2.71 10.80
CA ARG A 172 7.18 -2.20 9.44
C ARG A 172 6.85 -0.71 9.35
N THR A 173 5.72 -0.30 9.93
CA THR A 173 5.29 1.11 10.03
C THR A 173 6.25 1.92 10.88
N ALA A 174 6.75 1.38 12.00
CA ALA A 174 7.77 2.05 12.80
C ALA A 174 9.06 2.28 12.02
N GLY A 175 9.49 1.31 11.20
CA GLY A 175 10.64 1.47 10.29
C GLY A 175 10.47 2.67 9.36
N ARG A 176 9.27 2.87 8.80
CA ARG A 176 8.94 4.07 8.01
C ARG A 176 8.99 5.34 8.85
N VAL A 177 8.33 5.37 10.02
CA VAL A 177 8.28 6.57 10.87
C VAL A 177 9.68 7.01 11.30
N PHE A 178 10.48 6.09 11.84
CA PHE A 178 11.86 6.39 12.21
C PHE A 178 12.71 6.83 11.00
N GLY A 179 12.48 6.21 9.83
CA GLY A 179 13.18 6.56 8.60
C GLY A 179 12.84 7.96 8.08
N GLU A 180 11.59 8.40 8.16
CA GLU A 180 11.20 9.79 7.80
C GLU A 180 11.75 10.82 8.78
N LEU A 181 11.93 10.45 10.04
CA LEU A 181 12.51 11.33 11.07
C LEU A 181 14.05 11.26 11.13
N HIS A 182 14.69 10.55 10.20
CA HIS A 182 16.14 10.30 10.18
C HIS A 182 16.70 9.70 11.49
N GLN A 183 15.88 8.92 12.21
CA GLN A 183 16.26 8.24 13.46
C GLN A 183 16.81 6.84 13.18
N THR A 184 18.06 6.75 12.73
CA THR A 184 18.75 5.50 12.35
C THR A 184 18.60 4.38 13.40
N GLN A 185 18.86 4.67 14.68
CA GLN A 185 18.76 3.69 15.75
C GLN A 185 17.34 3.12 15.92
N GLY A 186 16.32 3.94 15.67
CA GLY A 186 14.92 3.50 15.71
C GLY A 186 14.59 2.51 14.59
N VAL A 187 15.11 2.77 13.38
CA VAL A 187 14.96 1.84 12.25
C VAL A 187 15.68 0.52 12.52
N GLU A 188 16.93 0.58 12.99
CA GLU A 188 17.71 -0.62 13.34
C GLU A 188 17.02 -1.47 14.43
N ALA A 189 16.44 -0.82 15.44
CA ALA A 189 15.67 -1.51 16.48
C ALA A 189 14.38 -2.16 15.93
N ALA A 190 13.67 -1.51 15.02
CA ALA A 190 12.49 -2.08 14.36
C ALA A 190 12.88 -3.31 13.51
N VAL A 191 13.94 -3.20 12.70
CA VAL A 191 14.47 -4.30 11.88
C VAL A 191 14.88 -5.50 12.75
N ALA A 192 15.57 -5.26 13.86
CA ALA A 192 15.95 -6.31 14.80
C ALA A 192 14.72 -7.04 15.37
N LYS A 193 13.68 -6.30 15.77
CA LYS A 193 12.40 -6.88 16.23
C LYS A 193 11.67 -7.65 15.12
N MET A 194 11.69 -7.20 13.87
CA MET A 194 11.12 -7.94 12.74
C MET A 194 11.87 -9.26 12.50
N ARG A 195 13.20 -9.25 12.55
CA ARG A 195 14.02 -10.47 12.44
C ARG A 195 13.74 -11.46 13.57
N ALA A 196 13.55 -10.98 14.80
CA ALA A 196 13.14 -11.82 15.92
C ALA A 196 11.72 -12.41 15.71
N LEU A 197 10.78 -11.59 15.22
CA LEU A 197 9.41 -12.01 14.92
C LEU A 197 9.35 -13.13 13.85
N ALA A 198 10.25 -13.10 12.86
CA ALA A 198 10.35 -14.17 11.87
C ALA A 198 10.68 -15.55 12.50
N GLY A 199 11.35 -15.57 13.65
CA GLY A 199 11.63 -16.79 14.41
C GLY A 199 10.39 -17.38 15.11
N GLU A 200 9.29 -16.64 15.20
CA GLU A 200 8.01 -17.12 15.73
C GLU A 200 7.16 -17.84 14.67
N CYS A 201 7.53 -17.81 13.39
CA CYS A 201 6.76 -18.37 12.28
C CYS A 201 6.91 -19.89 12.17
N GLU A 202 5.79 -20.59 11.98
CA GLU A 202 5.77 -22.04 11.79
C GLU A 202 6.21 -22.45 10.37
N THR A 203 5.87 -21.63 9.37
CA THR A 203 6.19 -21.91 7.96
C THR A 203 7.40 -21.11 7.49
N GLY A 204 8.21 -21.72 6.62
CA GLY A 204 9.36 -21.06 6.01
C GLY A 204 8.99 -19.85 5.17
N GLU A 205 7.80 -19.84 4.55
CA GLU A 205 7.32 -18.73 3.72
C GLU A 205 6.98 -17.49 4.55
N ALA A 206 6.26 -17.66 5.67
CA ALA A 206 5.94 -16.54 6.56
C ALA A 206 7.20 -15.93 7.18
N ALA A 207 8.15 -16.79 7.60
CA ALA A 207 9.45 -16.36 8.09
C ALA A 207 10.23 -15.58 7.00
N LEU A 208 10.28 -16.12 5.78
CA LEU A 208 10.96 -15.49 4.64
C LEU A 208 10.39 -14.10 4.34
N ARG A 209 9.06 -13.98 4.26
CA ARG A 209 8.40 -12.68 4.01
C ARG A 209 8.84 -11.64 5.04
N ILE A 210 8.77 -11.98 6.35
CA ILE A 210 9.15 -11.05 7.41
C ILE A 210 10.65 -10.69 7.33
N GLN A 211 11.51 -11.66 7.05
CA GLN A 211 12.95 -11.43 6.89
C GLN A 211 13.26 -10.50 5.72
N MET A 212 12.60 -10.70 4.59
CA MET A 212 12.80 -9.88 3.38
C MET A 212 12.25 -8.47 3.57
N GLU A 213 11.10 -8.31 4.20
CA GLU A 213 10.54 -7.00 4.56
C GLU A 213 11.45 -6.26 5.55
N ALA A 214 12.08 -6.96 6.51
CA ALA A 214 13.09 -6.35 7.39
C ALA A 214 14.32 -5.87 6.60
N ALA A 215 14.78 -6.63 5.61
CA ALA A 215 15.86 -6.21 4.72
C ALA A 215 15.46 -5.02 3.84
N ILE A 216 14.23 -4.98 3.34
CA ILE A 216 13.68 -3.84 2.58
C ILE A 216 13.66 -2.57 3.45
N VAL A 217 13.22 -2.65 4.71
CA VAL A 217 13.28 -1.51 5.64
C VAL A 217 14.73 -1.02 5.83
N GLU A 218 15.69 -1.93 5.93
CA GLU A 218 17.11 -1.62 6.01
C GLU A 218 17.65 -0.96 4.71
N LEU A 219 17.23 -1.41 3.52
CA LEU A 219 17.56 -0.76 2.25
C LEU A 219 17.03 0.68 2.19
N ASN A 220 15.79 0.91 2.64
CA ASN A 220 15.22 2.25 2.73
C ASN A 220 15.99 3.15 3.70
N LEU A 221 16.53 2.61 4.81
CA LEU A 221 17.41 3.36 5.69
C LEU A 221 18.70 3.78 4.98
N TYR A 222 19.39 2.83 4.34
CA TYR A 222 20.67 3.08 3.67
C TYR A 222 20.54 4.01 2.47
N GLU A 223 19.41 3.99 1.77
CA GLU A 223 19.08 5.01 0.76
C GLU A 223 19.10 6.42 1.35
N LYS A 224 18.52 6.63 2.54
CA LYS A 224 18.38 7.95 3.15
C LYS A 224 19.65 8.47 3.84
N VAL A 225 20.40 7.61 4.52
CA VAL A 225 21.57 8.05 5.33
C VAL A 225 22.86 8.17 4.53
N GLY A 226 22.90 7.65 3.29
CA GLY A 226 24.05 7.72 2.41
C GLY A 226 24.18 6.47 1.54
N PRO A 227 23.70 6.50 0.27
CA PRO A 227 23.83 5.36 -0.63
C PRO A 227 25.32 5.09 -0.89
N GLY A 228 25.73 3.84 -0.69
CA GLY A 228 27.15 3.49 -0.72
C GLY A 228 27.38 1.99 -0.50
N ALA A 229 28.55 1.64 0.01
CA ALA A 229 28.95 0.24 0.17
C ALA A 229 27.97 -0.58 1.02
N ARG A 230 27.39 0.01 2.07
CA ARG A 230 26.39 -0.64 2.93
C ARG A 230 25.09 -0.96 2.17
N LEU A 231 24.56 0.01 1.42
CA LEU A 231 23.37 -0.20 0.58
C LEU A 231 23.62 -1.33 -0.43
N ARG A 232 24.73 -1.27 -1.17
CA ARG A 232 25.07 -2.28 -2.19
C ARG A 232 25.30 -3.67 -1.58
N ALA A 233 25.96 -3.76 -0.43
CA ALA A 233 26.18 -5.03 0.27
C ALA A 233 24.87 -5.64 0.75
N SER A 234 24.02 -4.84 1.40
CA SER A 234 22.68 -5.26 1.83
C SER A 234 21.84 -5.73 0.65
N ALA A 235 21.83 -4.96 -0.45
CA ALA A 235 21.09 -5.31 -1.66
C ALA A 235 21.54 -6.63 -2.29
N ARG A 236 22.84 -6.90 -2.36
CA ARG A 236 23.36 -8.18 -2.88
C ARG A 236 23.00 -9.34 -1.96
N ALA A 237 23.05 -9.14 -0.64
CA ALA A 237 22.61 -10.16 0.31
C ALA A 237 21.12 -10.46 0.17
N THR A 238 20.27 -9.43 0.08
CA THR A 238 18.83 -9.59 -0.17
C THR A 238 18.55 -10.30 -1.49
N LEU A 239 19.24 -9.92 -2.57
CA LEU A 239 19.09 -10.57 -3.87
C LEU A 239 19.48 -12.05 -3.80
N SER A 240 20.62 -12.35 -3.18
CA SER A 240 21.09 -13.74 -3.02
C SER A 240 20.11 -14.59 -2.22
N GLU A 241 19.52 -14.05 -1.15
CA GLU A 241 18.56 -14.77 -0.33
C GLU A 241 17.24 -15.00 -1.07
N LEU A 242 16.74 -13.98 -1.78
CA LEU A 242 15.55 -14.13 -2.62
C LEU A 242 15.78 -15.18 -3.71
N ASP A 243 16.86 -15.06 -4.50
CA ASP A 243 17.21 -15.98 -5.58
C ASP A 243 17.43 -17.43 -5.07
N ALA A 244 17.88 -17.62 -3.83
CA ALA A 244 18.03 -18.94 -3.24
C ALA A 244 16.70 -19.59 -2.82
N ARG A 245 15.64 -18.81 -2.62
CA ARG A 245 14.34 -19.27 -2.11
C ARG A 245 13.18 -19.04 -3.07
N THR A 246 13.48 -18.66 -4.31
CA THR A 246 12.48 -18.46 -5.36
C THR A 246 11.65 -19.71 -5.62
N CYS A 247 10.41 -19.51 -6.05
CA CYS A 247 9.64 -20.55 -6.72
C CYS A 247 9.86 -20.49 -8.24
N ASP A 248 9.51 -21.57 -8.94
CA ASP A 248 9.47 -21.58 -10.39
C ASP A 248 8.21 -20.83 -10.88
N PRO A 249 8.35 -19.72 -11.63
CA PRO A 249 7.21 -18.93 -12.07
C PRO A 249 6.20 -19.70 -12.93
N GLU A 250 6.62 -20.77 -13.61
CA GLU A 250 5.74 -21.56 -14.49
C GLU A 250 4.82 -22.51 -13.71
N THR A 251 5.21 -22.88 -12.48
CA THR A 251 4.51 -23.89 -11.67
C THR A 251 4.00 -23.37 -10.33
N ALA A 252 4.43 -22.17 -9.91
CA ALA A 252 3.99 -21.55 -8.67
C ALA A 252 2.53 -21.10 -8.71
N ASP A 253 1.88 -21.09 -7.53
CA ASP A 253 0.53 -20.56 -7.40
C ASP A 253 0.52 -19.02 -7.38
N ALA A 254 -0.67 -18.44 -7.62
CA ALA A 254 -0.82 -16.99 -7.71
C ALA A 254 -0.41 -16.23 -6.42
N PRO A 255 -0.69 -16.74 -5.19
CA PRO A 255 -0.16 -16.14 -3.96
C PRO A 255 1.38 -16.04 -3.91
N ALA A 256 2.10 -17.13 -4.22
CA ALA A 256 3.55 -17.14 -4.20
C ALA A 256 4.13 -16.17 -5.25
N LEU A 257 3.57 -16.18 -6.48
CA LEU A 257 3.95 -15.23 -7.54
C LEU A 257 3.81 -13.78 -7.08
N ARG A 258 2.66 -13.43 -6.47
CA ARG A 258 2.42 -12.07 -5.95
C ARG A 258 3.40 -11.69 -4.84
N LEU A 259 3.72 -12.63 -3.94
CA LEU A 259 4.68 -12.40 -2.86
C LEU A 259 6.06 -12.06 -3.42
N PHE A 260 6.63 -12.92 -4.26
CA PHE A 260 7.97 -12.70 -4.81
C PHE A 260 8.03 -11.43 -5.65
N ALA A 261 7.02 -11.20 -6.49
CA ALA A 261 7.01 -9.97 -7.29
C ALA A 261 6.98 -8.71 -6.41
N SER A 262 6.19 -8.71 -5.33
CA SER A 262 6.15 -7.59 -4.39
C SER A 262 7.49 -7.40 -3.67
N LEU A 263 8.13 -8.48 -3.20
CA LEU A 263 9.42 -8.39 -2.51
C LEU A 263 10.52 -7.85 -3.42
N TYR A 264 10.61 -8.35 -4.66
CA TYR A 264 11.58 -7.84 -5.63
C TYR A 264 11.33 -6.37 -5.99
N HIS A 265 10.08 -5.97 -6.22
CA HIS A 265 9.72 -4.57 -6.48
C HIS A 265 10.13 -3.67 -5.30
N ASN A 266 9.73 -4.05 -4.08
CA ASN A 266 9.96 -3.25 -2.87
C ASN A 266 11.45 -3.14 -2.52
N ALA A 267 12.25 -4.16 -2.80
CA ALA A 267 13.71 -4.11 -2.65
C ALA A 267 14.40 -3.30 -3.77
N GLY A 268 13.87 -3.32 -4.99
CA GLY A 268 14.36 -2.51 -6.10
C GLY A 268 14.08 -1.01 -5.94
N ALA A 269 12.97 -0.64 -5.31
CA ALA A 269 12.53 0.74 -5.14
C ALA A 269 13.57 1.67 -4.46
N PRO A 270 14.15 1.34 -3.28
CA PRO A 270 15.20 2.17 -2.67
C PRO A 270 16.46 2.23 -3.53
N LEU A 271 16.79 1.18 -4.30
CA LEU A 271 17.95 1.17 -5.19
C LEU A 271 17.76 2.12 -6.38
N TYR A 272 16.56 2.17 -6.95
CA TYR A 272 16.21 3.15 -7.97
C TYR A 272 16.35 4.58 -7.43
N ARG A 273 15.77 4.88 -6.26
CA ARG A 273 15.86 6.22 -5.67
C ARG A 273 17.29 6.62 -5.30
N ALA A 274 18.11 5.65 -4.89
CA ALA A 274 19.54 5.81 -4.64
C ALA A 274 20.40 5.91 -5.91
N LYS A 275 19.80 5.79 -7.11
CA LYS A 275 20.48 5.75 -8.42
C LYS A 275 21.46 4.58 -8.59
N GLU A 276 21.27 3.50 -7.83
CA GLU A 276 21.97 2.23 -8.00
C GLU A 276 21.31 1.42 -9.13
N TYR A 277 21.21 2.03 -10.32
CA TYR A 277 20.36 1.55 -11.41
C TYR A 277 20.69 0.12 -11.85
N GLY A 278 21.97 -0.26 -11.87
CA GLY A 278 22.36 -1.63 -12.24
C GLY A 278 21.76 -2.69 -11.31
N LEU A 279 21.73 -2.44 -9.98
CA LEU A 279 21.08 -3.34 -9.03
C LEU A 279 19.56 -3.22 -9.13
N ALA A 280 19.02 -2.00 -9.26
CA ALA A 280 17.58 -1.79 -9.39
C ALA A 280 16.99 -2.54 -10.60
N VAL A 281 17.66 -2.52 -11.76
CA VAL A 281 17.28 -3.27 -12.96
C VAL A 281 17.14 -4.76 -12.66
N THR A 282 18.10 -5.36 -11.94
CA THR A 282 18.03 -6.79 -11.58
C THR A 282 16.78 -7.09 -10.77
N PHE A 283 16.53 -6.33 -9.70
CA PHE A 283 15.33 -6.51 -8.86
C PHE A 283 14.03 -6.30 -9.64
N LEU A 284 13.92 -5.23 -10.42
CA LEU A 284 12.70 -4.91 -11.15
C LEU A 284 12.41 -5.91 -12.28
N ARG A 285 13.44 -6.45 -12.96
CA ARG A 285 13.26 -7.56 -13.91
C ARG A 285 12.78 -8.83 -13.22
N ARG A 286 13.36 -9.19 -12.06
CA ARG A 286 12.88 -10.33 -11.26
C ARG A 286 11.41 -10.16 -10.87
N SER A 287 11.00 -8.98 -10.42
CA SER A 287 9.60 -8.67 -10.13
C SER A 287 8.69 -9.03 -11.31
N MET A 288 9.05 -8.57 -12.52
CA MET A 288 8.28 -8.84 -13.73
C MET A 288 8.21 -10.33 -14.10
N GLN A 289 9.28 -11.11 -13.83
CA GLN A 289 9.28 -12.56 -14.08
C GLN A 289 8.22 -13.29 -13.26
N TYR A 290 7.92 -12.82 -12.05
CA TYR A 290 6.85 -13.38 -11.19
C TYR A 290 5.46 -12.83 -11.52
N GLY A 291 5.28 -12.24 -12.70
CA GLY A 291 4.00 -11.68 -13.14
C GLY A 291 3.57 -10.43 -12.36
N GLY A 292 4.43 -9.89 -11.49
CA GLY A 292 4.11 -8.67 -10.75
C GLY A 292 4.87 -7.46 -11.28
N GLY A 293 4.08 -6.44 -11.56
CA GLY A 293 4.56 -5.10 -11.75
C GLY A 293 3.36 -4.19 -11.85
N ASN A 294 3.24 -3.23 -10.94
CA ASN A 294 2.33 -2.11 -11.14
C ASN A 294 2.97 -1.14 -12.14
N ALA A 295 2.27 -0.06 -12.50
CA ALA A 295 2.83 0.96 -13.39
C ALA A 295 4.21 1.48 -12.93
N HIS A 296 4.50 1.49 -11.62
CA HIS A 296 5.80 1.91 -11.10
C HIS A 296 6.93 0.92 -11.40
N THR A 297 6.71 -0.39 -11.34
CA THR A 297 7.76 -1.37 -11.68
C THR A 297 8.29 -1.12 -13.10
N TYR A 298 7.37 -1.01 -14.06
CA TYR A 298 7.70 -0.80 -15.46
C TYR A 298 8.29 0.59 -15.71
N GLY A 299 7.70 1.64 -15.12
CA GLY A 299 8.20 3.01 -15.25
C GLY A 299 9.60 3.19 -14.66
N TRP A 300 9.88 2.62 -13.49
CA TRP A 300 11.20 2.69 -12.88
C TRP A 300 12.23 1.84 -13.61
N LEU A 301 11.86 0.66 -14.12
CA LEU A 301 12.76 -0.15 -14.93
C LEU A 301 13.13 0.59 -16.22
N SER A 302 12.14 1.19 -16.89
CA SER A 302 12.35 2.03 -18.08
C SER A 302 13.31 3.19 -17.79
N ALA A 303 13.09 3.92 -16.68
CA ALA A 303 13.96 5.01 -16.26
C ALA A 303 15.40 4.54 -15.97
N CYS A 304 15.56 3.40 -15.30
CA CYS A 304 16.89 2.81 -15.05
C CYS A 304 17.61 2.45 -16.35
N LEU A 305 16.90 1.82 -17.30
CA LEU A 305 17.49 1.42 -18.58
C LEU A 305 17.89 2.64 -19.40
N HIS A 306 17.02 3.64 -19.50
CA HIS A 306 17.35 4.91 -20.18
C HIS A 306 18.59 5.57 -19.57
N ALA A 307 18.62 5.72 -18.24
CA ALA A 307 19.75 6.33 -17.54
C ALA A 307 21.08 5.56 -17.66
N THR A 308 21.03 4.28 -18.03
CA THR A 308 22.21 3.41 -18.16
C THR A 308 22.56 3.08 -19.63
N GLY A 309 21.89 3.70 -20.61
CA GLY A 309 22.10 3.45 -22.02
C GLY A 309 21.62 2.07 -22.49
N GLY A 310 20.55 1.56 -21.88
CA GLY A 310 19.86 0.35 -22.30
C GLY A 310 19.17 0.48 -23.66
N ASP A 311 18.56 -0.62 -24.12
CA ASP A 311 17.90 -0.66 -25.43
C ASP A 311 16.71 0.31 -25.50
N HIS A 312 16.72 1.20 -26.50
CA HIS A 312 15.68 2.22 -26.70
C HIS A 312 14.30 1.60 -26.95
N GLY A 313 14.23 0.52 -27.73
CA GLY A 313 12.97 -0.18 -28.00
C GLY A 313 12.36 -0.77 -26.74
N GLU A 314 13.19 -1.36 -25.87
CA GLU A 314 12.79 -1.88 -24.57
C GLU A 314 12.29 -0.77 -23.64
N VAL A 315 13.01 0.37 -23.56
CA VAL A 315 12.61 1.54 -22.76
C VAL A 315 11.18 1.99 -23.12
N LEU A 316 10.89 2.13 -24.41
CA LEU A 316 9.57 2.52 -24.91
C LEU A 316 8.50 1.44 -24.67
N SER A 317 8.85 0.16 -24.84
CA SER A 317 7.95 -0.95 -24.55
C SER A 317 7.51 -0.95 -23.08
N LEU A 318 8.44 -0.76 -22.16
CA LEU A 318 8.15 -0.68 -20.73
C LEU A 318 7.29 0.54 -20.37
N LEU A 319 7.49 1.69 -21.04
CA LEU A 319 6.62 2.86 -20.86
C LEU A 319 5.17 2.58 -21.28
N ARG A 320 4.97 1.82 -22.37
CA ARG A 320 3.63 1.40 -22.81
C ARG A 320 2.99 0.47 -21.79
N GLU A 321 3.74 -0.51 -21.29
CA GLU A 321 3.26 -1.42 -20.23
C GLU A 321 2.93 -0.68 -18.93
N ALA A 322 3.71 0.34 -18.57
CA ALA A 322 3.44 1.22 -17.43
C ALA A 322 2.15 2.02 -17.62
N ALA A 323 1.96 2.63 -18.79
CA ALA A 323 0.75 3.37 -19.12
C ALA A 323 -0.50 2.47 -19.10
N TRP A 324 -0.39 1.24 -19.61
CA TRP A 324 -1.46 0.25 -19.58
C TRP A 324 -1.86 -0.22 -18.19
N ARG A 325 -0.95 -0.15 -17.22
CA ARG A 325 -1.21 -0.55 -15.83
C ARG A 325 -1.60 0.60 -14.91
N ASP A 326 -1.61 1.85 -15.38
CA ASP A 326 -2.05 2.96 -14.53
C ASP A 326 -3.59 2.96 -14.44
N TYR A 327 -4.09 2.46 -13.30
CA TYR A 327 -5.52 2.38 -12.99
C TYR A 327 -6.24 3.75 -13.03
N LYS A 328 -5.49 4.86 -12.90
CA LYS A 328 -6.06 6.21 -12.96
C LYS A 328 -6.42 6.65 -14.38
N GLY A 329 -5.97 5.90 -15.40
CA GLY A 329 -6.10 6.29 -16.80
C GLY A 329 -5.32 7.57 -17.15
N GLY A 330 -5.12 7.79 -18.45
CA GLY A 330 -4.60 9.06 -18.99
C GLY A 330 -3.12 9.09 -19.34
N ASN A 331 -2.58 10.31 -19.41
CA ASN A 331 -1.22 10.59 -19.91
C ASN A 331 -0.20 10.48 -18.76
N LEU A 332 0.36 9.27 -18.60
CA LEU A 332 1.39 8.97 -17.62
C LEU A 332 2.67 9.78 -17.89
N TRP A 333 2.95 10.09 -19.16
CA TRP A 333 4.10 10.91 -19.58
C TRP A 333 4.15 12.26 -18.88
N SER A 334 3.02 12.94 -18.74
CA SER A 334 2.92 14.24 -18.07
C SER A 334 3.44 14.21 -16.62
N ARG A 335 3.28 13.06 -15.93
CA ARG A 335 3.81 12.83 -14.60
C ARG A 335 5.28 12.46 -14.66
N TYR A 336 5.66 11.56 -15.57
CA TYR A 336 7.02 11.04 -15.69
C TYR A 336 8.03 12.13 -16.05
N ARG A 337 7.78 12.92 -17.09
CA ARG A 337 8.69 14.02 -17.49
C ARG A 337 8.95 15.08 -16.41
N ARG A 338 8.06 15.16 -15.40
CA ARG A 338 8.19 16.08 -14.26
C ARG A 338 8.82 15.45 -13.02
N LYS A 339 8.65 14.14 -12.83
CA LYS A 339 8.97 13.44 -11.58
C LYS A 339 10.14 12.47 -11.69
N LEU A 340 10.47 12.01 -12.89
CA LEU A 340 11.57 11.09 -13.14
C LEU A 340 12.69 11.87 -13.82
N PRO A 341 13.74 12.27 -13.09
CA PRO A 341 14.84 13.07 -13.64
C PRO A 341 15.62 12.33 -14.72
N GLU A 342 15.51 11.00 -14.78
CA GLU A 342 16.16 10.19 -15.81
C GLU A 342 15.70 10.58 -17.22
N PHE A 343 14.45 11.05 -17.38
CA PHE A 343 13.89 11.42 -18.68
C PHE A 343 14.00 12.92 -19.01
N ALA A 344 14.81 13.68 -18.26
CA ALA A 344 14.89 15.13 -18.44
C ALA A 344 15.41 15.54 -19.84
N ASP A 345 16.26 14.72 -20.45
CA ASP A 345 16.83 14.92 -21.79
C ASP A 345 15.84 14.63 -22.92
N VAL A 346 14.82 13.80 -22.65
CA VAL A 346 13.78 13.38 -23.60
C VAL A 346 12.40 13.95 -23.25
N ALA A 347 12.32 14.96 -22.38
CA ALA A 347 11.06 15.45 -21.83
C ALA A 347 10.04 15.92 -22.89
N GLU A 348 10.54 16.45 -24.01
CA GLU A 348 9.75 16.92 -25.15
C GLU A 348 9.84 15.96 -26.36
N ASP A 349 10.38 14.76 -26.19
CA ASP A 349 10.45 13.75 -27.24
C ASP A 349 9.06 13.16 -27.53
N PRO A 350 8.56 13.25 -28.79
CA PRO A 350 7.23 12.77 -29.14
C PRO A 350 7.10 11.24 -29.06
N GLU A 351 8.17 10.48 -29.24
CA GLU A 351 8.15 9.02 -29.17
C GLU A 351 7.94 8.53 -27.74
N PHE A 352 8.66 9.12 -26.78
CA PHE A 352 8.45 8.85 -25.36
C PHE A 352 7.05 9.29 -24.90
N ALA A 353 6.59 10.45 -25.36
CA ALA A 353 5.26 10.95 -25.06
C ALA A 353 4.16 10.00 -25.56
N ALA A 354 4.31 9.47 -26.77
CA ALA A 354 3.39 8.49 -27.35
C ALA A 354 3.43 7.15 -26.61
N ALA A 355 4.62 6.67 -26.23
CA ALA A 355 4.76 5.39 -25.51
C ALA A 355 4.09 5.41 -24.13
N ALA A 356 4.14 6.53 -23.41
CA ALA A 356 3.56 6.68 -22.08
C ALA A 356 2.14 7.28 -22.07
N SER A 357 1.44 7.28 -23.22
CA SER A 357 0.06 7.75 -23.34
C SER A 357 -0.81 6.65 -23.94
N LEU A 358 -1.85 6.24 -23.21
CA LEU A 358 -2.92 5.43 -23.79
C LEU A 358 -4.08 6.31 -24.29
N PRO A 359 -4.86 5.85 -25.29
CA PRO A 359 -6.16 6.42 -25.59
C PRO A 359 -7.01 6.42 -24.30
N GLN A 360 -7.62 7.55 -23.95
CA GLN A 360 -8.52 7.63 -22.81
C GLN A 360 -9.61 6.55 -22.94
N GLN A 361 -9.68 5.62 -21.98
CA GLN A 361 -10.90 4.86 -21.77
C GLN A 361 -11.98 5.85 -21.34
N ALA A 362 -13.17 5.75 -21.93
CA ALA A 362 -14.26 6.68 -21.70
C ALA A 362 -14.53 6.85 -20.20
N ASP A 363 -14.62 8.11 -19.77
CA ASP A 363 -14.99 8.49 -18.42
C ASP A 363 -16.44 8.05 -18.16
N PRO A 364 -16.72 7.14 -17.22
CA PRO A 364 -18.08 6.70 -16.92
C PRO A 364 -18.91 7.78 -16.20
N THR A 365 -18.31 8.92 -15.84
CA THR A 365 -19.00 10.06 -15.22
C THR A 365 -19.37 11.17 -16.22
N ARG A 366 -19.23 10.89 -17.52
CA ARG A 366 -19.75 11.74 -18.60
C ARG A 366 -20.99 11.16 -19.26
#